data_AF-A0A3D1AJ12-F1
#
_entry.id   AF-A0A3D1AJ12-F1
#
_cell.length_a   1.000
_cell.length_b   1.000
_cell.length_c   1.000
_cell.angle_alpha   90.00
_cell.angle_beta   90.00
_cell.angle_gamma   90.00
#
_symmetry.space_group_name_H-M   'P 1'
#
loop_
_entity.id
_entity.type
_entity.pdbx_description
1 polymer ?
#
loop_
_entity_poly.entity_id
_entity_poly.type
_entity_poly.pdbx_seq_one_letter_code
_entity_poly.pdbx_strand_id
1 'polypeptide(L)' 'MNPILNQIDRLMMAITFAEANESELARECLGGRKPKQNPRAQQTAQIPGGQVLPNQTAH' A
#
# COMPACT_ATOMS: atom_id res chain seq x y z
N MET A 1 3.15 -21.11 0.45
CA MET A 1 2.19 -20.64 1.49
C MET A 1 0.81 -20.62 0.88
N ASN A 2 -0.19 -21.23 1.53
CA ASN A 2 -1.58 -21.27 1.02
C ASN A 2 -2.27 -19.93 1.32
N PRO A 3 -2.76 -19.20 0.31
CA PRO A 3 -3.36 -17.86 0.49
C PRO A 3 -4.64 -17.89 1.33
N ILE A 4 -5.39 -19.01 1.28
CA ILE A 4 -6.62 -19.22 2.04
C ILE A 4 -6.34 -19.28 3.54
N LEU A 5 -5.30 -20.00 3.96
CA LEU A 5 -4.93 -20.12 5.38
C LEU A 5 -4.54 -18.74 5.95
N ASN A 6 -3.75 -17.97 5.21
CA ASN A 6 -3.37 -16.61 5.58
C ASN A 6 -4.57 -15.64 5.68
N GLN A 7 -5.64 -15.85 4.90
CA GLN A 7 -6.85 -15.04 4.99
C GLN A 7 -7.67 -15.38 6.24
N ILE A 8 -7.75 -16.66 6.60
CA ILE A 8 -8.42 -17.11 7.83
C ILE A 8 -7.68 -16.58 9.06
N ASP A 9 -6.36 -16.66 9.09
CA ASP A 9 -5.55 -16.15 10.20
C ASP A 9 -5.76 -14.64 10.42
N ARG A 10 -5.80 -13.86 9.32
CA ARG A 10 -6.09 -12.42 9.36
C ARG A 10 -7.50 -12.10 9.84
N LEU A 11 -8.47 -12.92 9.47
CA LEU A 11 -9.85 -12.77 9.92
C LEU A 11 -9.97 -13.04 11.42
N MET A 12 -9.38 -14.14 11.90
CA MET A 12 -9.37 -14.47 13.33
C MET A 12 -8.71 -13.37 14.15
N MET A 13 -7.59 -12.84 13.67
CA MET A 13 -6.90 -11.71 14.30
C MET A 13 -7.76 -10.43 14.31
N ALA A 14 -8.47 -10.15 13.21
CA ALA A 14 -9.38 -9.01 13.15
C ALA A 14 -10.54 -9.12 14.15
N ILE A 15 -11.07 -10.34 14.36
CA ILE A 15 -12.13 -10.61 15.35
C ILE A 15 -11.61 -10.30 16.76
N THR A 16 -10.42 -10.78 17.12
CA THR A 16 -9.82 -10.51 18.43
C THR A 16 -9.68 -9.01 18.70
N PHE A 17 -9.24 -8.22 17.71
CA PHE A 17 -9.16 -6.77 17.86
C PHE A 17 -10.55 -6.12 17.98
N ALA A 18 -11.55 -6.60 17.23
CA ALA A 18 -12.91 -6.09 17.34
C ALA A 18 -13.53 -6.36 18.72
N GLU A 19 -13.30 -7.54 19.29
CA GLU A 19 -13.73 -7.91 20.65
C GLU A 19 -13.05 -7.06 21.73
N ALA A 20 -11.81 -6.65 21.50
CA ALA A 20 -11.08 -5.72 22.36
C ALA A 20 -11.46 -4.23 22.16
N ASN A 21 -12.50 -3.95 21.37
CA ASN A 21 -12.93 -2.59 20.99
C ASN A 21 -11.88 -1.81 20.15
N GLU A 22 -10.88 -2.49 19.60
CA GLU A 22 -9.84 -1.93 18.71
C GLU A 22 -10.26 -2.01 17.24
N SER A 23 -11.33 -1.29 16.92
CA SER A 23 -11.96 -1.31 15.60
C SER A 23 -11.04 -0.87 14.45
N GLU A 24 -10.05 0.00 14.72
CA GLU A 24 -9.07 0.44 13.72
C GLU A 24 -8.12 -0.69 13.32
N LEU A 25 -7.55 -1.38 14.31
CA LEU A 25 -6.64 -2.51 14.10
C LEU A 25 -7.34 -3.71 13.45
N ALA A 26 -8.60 -3.97 13.82
CA ALA A 26 -9.43 -4.98 13.14
C ALA A 26 -9.54 -4.70 11.63
N ARG A 27 -9.69 -3.43 11.23
CA ARG A 27 -9.78 -3.03 9.82
C ARG A 27 -8.44 -3.14 9.11
N GLU A 28 -7.33 -2.86 9.79
CA GLU A 28 -5.99 -3.05 9.22
C GLU A 28 -5.70 -4.52 8.90
N CYS A 29 -6.12 -5.44 9.78
CA CYS A 29 -5.97 -6.89 9.58
C CYS A 29 -6.66 -7.39 8.31
N LEU A 30 -7.83 -6.82 7.98
CA LEU A 30 -8.62 -7.15 6.80
C LEU A 30 -8.14 -6.45 5.52
N GLY A 31 -7.03 -5.70 5.56
CA GLY A 31 -6.51 -4.98 4.40
C GLY A 31 -7.23 -3.64 4.14
N GLY A 32 -7.87 -3.06 5.16
CA GLY A 32 -8.63 -1.82 5.09
C GLY A 32 -7.84 -0.55 4.78
N ARG A 33 -6.53 -0.63 4.53
CA ARG A 33 -5.83 0.43 3.82
C ARG A 33 -6.16 0.29 2.35
N LYS A 34 -7.18 1.02 1.89
CA LYS A 34 -7.19 1.49 0.50
C LYS A 34 -5.77 1.96 0.24
N PRO A 35 -4.99 1.34 -0.67
CA PRO A 35 -3.81 2.03 -1.15
C PRO A 35 -4.38 3.36 -1.65
N LYS A 36 -3.90 4.48 -1.12
CA LYS A 36 -3.96 5.72 -1.89
C LYS A 36 -3.28 5.32 -3.19
N GLN A 37 -4.08 4.96 -4.20
CA GLN A 37 -3.62 4.85 -5.55
C GLN A 37 -3.07 6.24 -5.81
N ASN A 38 -1.76 6.35 -5.74
CA ASN A 38 -1.04 7.46 -6.33
C ASN A 38 -0.61 6.91 -7.68
N PRO A 39 -1.37 7.13 -8.76
CA PRO A 39 -1.02 6.60 -10.08
C PRO A 39 0.26 7.25 -10.64
N ARG A 40 0.94 8.14 -9.89
CA ARG A 40 2.08 8.91 -10.36
C ARG A 40 3.46 8.33 -10.05
N ALA A 41 3.58 7.19 -9.36
CA ALA A 41 4.89 6.64 -8.99
C ALA A 41 5.42 5.52 -9.90
N GLN A 42 4.73 5.16 -10.99
CA GLN A 42 5.15 4.07 -11.90
C GLN A 42 5.69 4.53 -13.27
N GLN A 43 6.04 5.80 -13.44
CA GLN A 43 6.62 6.30 -14.69
C GLN A 43 7.94 7.05 -14.46
N THR A 44 8.93 6.41 -13.84
CA THR A 44 10.31 6.92 -13.91
C THR A 44 11.38 5.85 -13.75
N ALA A 45 11.03 4.58 -13.97
CA ALA A 45 12.03 3.54 -14.17
C ALA A 45 12.04 3.18 -15.65
N GLN A 46 13.12 3.61 -16.32
CA GLN A 46 13.60 3.20 -17.63
C GLN A 46 13.41 4.20 -18.79
N ILE A 47 14.38 5.11 -18.92
CA ILE A 47 14.91 5.52 -20.23
C ILE A 47 16.43 5.30 -20.19
N PRO A 48 16.99 4.30 -20.90
CA PRO A 48 18.42 4.21 -21.14
C PRO A 48 18.77 5.14 -22.30
N GLY A 49 19.36 6.28 -21.99
CA GLY A 49 19.73 7.28 -22.98
C GLY A 49 19.86 8.66 -22.35
N GLY A 50 21.04 8.94 -21.80
CA GLY A 50 21.31 10.14 -21.02
C GLY A 50 20.95 11.43 -21.75
N GLN A 51 19.91 12.11 -21.29
CA GLN A 51 19.75 13.56 -21.39
C GLN A 51 19.12 14.06 -20.09
N VAL A 52 19.94 14.61 -19.21
CA VAL A 52 19.49 15.48 -18.13
C VAL A 52 19.30 16.86 -18.75
N LEU A 53 18.05 17.32 -18.84
CA LEU A 53 17.75 18.70 -19.21
C LEU A 53 17.83 19.55 -17.92
N PRO A 54 18.81 20.45 -17.76
CA PRO A 54 18.78 21.38 -16.64
C PRO A 54 17.64 22.38 -16.87
N ASN A 55 16.66 22.35 -15.97
CA ASN A 55 15.58 23.33 -15.92
C ASN A 55 16.15 24.70 -15.54
N GLN A 56 16.65 25.45 -16.53
CA GLN A 56 16.99 26.85 -16.38
C GLN A 56 15.71 27.68 -16.54
N THR A 57 15.03 27.94 -15.43
CA THR A 57 14.06 29.04 -15.38
C THR A 57 14.85 30.32 -15.17
N ALA A 58 15.07 31.05 -16.26
CA ALA A 58 15.44 32.46 -16.25
C ALA A 58 14.17 33.31 -16.11
N HIS A 59 14.13 34.20 -15.13
CA HIS A 59 13.84 35.65 -15.22
C HIS A 59 13.57 36.25 -13.84
#